data_AF-A0A1B7LVS7-F1
#
_entry.id   AF-A0A1B7LVS7-F1
#
_cell.length_a   1.000
_cell.length_b   1.000
_cell.length_c   1.000
_cell.angle_alpha   90.00
_cell.angle_beta   90.00
_cell.angle_gamma   90.00
#
_symmetry.space_group_name_H-M   'P 1'
#
loop_
_entity.id
_entity.type
_entity.pdbx_description
1 polymer ?
#
loop_
_entity_poly.entity_id
_entity_poly.type
_entity_poly.pdbx_seq_one_letter_code
_entity_poly.pdbx_strand_id
1 'polypeptide(L)'
;MSTDGSTDKPRRRVISPAEKLQHLEAYDQAIQTHEGGAYLRANGLYSSQIVQWRKQRDAGMFDGKQPGEAIGKPTKEQAEIARLKRQLADRERDLETTQTALDIMGKAHALLEQLSKSADSQDPKRNNH
;
A
#
# COMPACT_ATOMS: atom_id res chain seq x y z
N MET A 1 28.43 49.50 28.65
CA MET A 1 27.63 49.13 27.47
C MET A 1 27.90 47.68 27.17
N SER A 2 27.02 46.78 27.61
CA SER A 2 27.14 45.34 27.38
C SER A 2 26.02 44.94 26.43
N THR A 3 26.39 44.44 25.24
CA THR A 3 25.44 43.87 24.29
C THR A 3 25.52 42.35 24.41
N ASP A 4 24.59 41.76 25.16
CA ASP A 4 24.40 40.31 25.16
C ASP A 4 23.42 39.95 24.05
N GLY A 5 23.97 39.62 22.88
CA GLY A 5 23.22 39.15 21.72
C GLY A 5 22.93 37.66 21.86
N SER A 6 21.85 37.31 22.57
CA SER A 6 21.38 35.93 22.63
C SER A 6 20.84 35.52 21.25
N THR A 7 21.64 34.75 20.50
CA THR A 7 21.21 34.13 19.24
C THR A 7 20.36 32.91 19.55
N ASP A 8 19.04 33.10 19.69
CA ASP A 8 18.09 31.98 19.69
C ASP A 8 18.04 31.37 18.28
N LYS A 9 18.73 30.24 18.11
CA LYS A 9 18.80 29.53 16.82
C LYS A 9 17.44 28.88 16.56
N PRO A 10 16.81 29.07 15.38
CA PRO A 10 15.49 28.50 15.12
C PRO A 10 15.53 26.97 15.26
N ARG A 11 14.89 26.45 16.32
CA ARG A 11 14.77 25.01 16.57
C ARG A 11 13.92 24.41 15.44
N ARG A 12 14.56 23.64 14.56
CA ARG A 12 13.88 22.87 13.51
C ARG A 12 12.83 21.98 14.20
N ARG A 13 11.53 22.21 13.93
CA ARG A 13 10.42 21.45 14.53
C ARG A 13 10.63 19.95 14.24
N VAL A 14 10.74 19.16 15.29
CA VAL A 14 10.85 17.70 15.19
C VAL A 14 9.43 17.16 15.22
N ILE A 15 9.02 16.48 14.15
CA ILE A 15 7.71 15.83 14.06
C ILE A 15 7.78 14.54 14.89
N SER A 16 6.98 14.49 15.94
CA SER A 16 6.88 13.35 16.85
C SER A 16 6.30 12.10 16.16
N PRO A 17 6.55 10.89 16.69
CA PRO A 17 5.90 9.66 16.21
C PRO A 17 4.37 9.76 16.10
N ALA A 18 3.72 10.38 17.10
CA ALA A 18 2.28 10.55 17.12
C ALA A 18 1.78 11.51 16.02
N GLU A 19 2.46 12.65 15.83
CA GLU A 19 2.14 13.58 14.73
C GLU A 19 2.34 12.91 13.36
N LYS A 20 3.36 12.06 13.19
CA LYS A 20 3.55 11.29 11.95
C LYS A 20 2.38 10.35 11.67
N LEU A 21 1.90 9.63 12.69
CA LEU A 21 0.74 8.73 12.54
C LEU A 21 -0.52 9.50 12.17
N GLN A 22 -0.78 10.63 12.84
CA GLN A 22 -1.89 11.52 12.50
C GLN A 22 -1.77 12.03 11.06
N HIS A 23 -0.57 12.41 10.63
CA HIS A 23 -0.36 12.86 9.26
C HIS A 23 -0.57 11.76 8.23
N LEU A 24 -0.20 10.51 8.54
CA LEU A 24 -0.47 9.36 7.68
C LEU A 24 -1.97 9.11 7.56
N GLU A 25 -2.70 9.11 8.67
CA GLU A 25 -4.16 8.90 8.67
C GLU A 25 -4.90 9.99 7.89
N ALA A 26 -4.58 11.26 8.16
CA ALA A 26 -5.21 12.37 7.46
C ALA A 26 -4.83 12.40 5.96
N TYR A 27 -3.60 12.00 5.60
CA TYR A 27 -3.23 11.83 4.20
C TYR A 27 -3.99 10.67 3.54
N ASP A 28 -4.15 9.54 4.24
CA ASP A 28 -4.89 8.36 3.77
C ASP A 28 -6.39 8.68 3.55
N GLN A 29 -6.97 9.60 4.34
CA GLN A 29 -8.31 10.13 4.11
C GLN A 29 -8.35 11.10 2.93
N ALA A 30 -7.39 12.05 2.86
CA ALA A 30 -7.34 13.05 1.80
C ALA A 30 -7.14 12.43 0.40
N ILE A 31 -6.46 11.28 0.27
CA ILE A 31 -6.33 10.62 -1.03
C ILE A 31 -7.64 10.01 -1.52
N GLN A 32 -8.58 9.68 -0.63
CA GLN A 32 -9.90 9.14 -0.99
C GLN A 32 -10.78 10.22 -1.63
N THR A 33 -10.57 11.49 -1.27
CA THR A 33 -11.26 12.66 -1.85
C THR A 33 -10.45 13.34 -2.97
N HIS A 34 -9.35 12.73 -3.42
CA HIS A 34 -8.40 13.31 -4.39
C HIS A 34 -7.69 14.60 -3.93
N GLU A 35 -7.69 14.89 -2.62
CA GLU A 35 -7.10 16.08 -2.02
C GLU A 35 -5.70 15.86 -1.44
N GLY A 36 -5.12 14.66 -1.58
CA GLY A 36 -3.81 14.32 -1.01
C GLY A 36 -2.70 15.31 -1.38
N GLY A 37 -2.66 15.79 -2.62
CA GLY A 37 -1.68 16.79 -3.05
C GLY A 37 -1.88 18.17 -2.42
N ALA A 38 -3.12 18.55 -2.12
CA ALA A 38 -3.44 19.78 -1.40
C ALA A 38 -3.05 19.66 0.07
N TYR A 39 -3.34 18.52 0.69
CA TYR A 39 -2.95 18.21 2.07
C TYR A 39 -1.43 18.28 2.27
N LEU A 40 -0.64 17.70 1.36
CA LEU A 40 0.83 17.75 1.43
C LEU A 40 1.35 19.20 1.41
N ARG A 41 0.83 20.02 0.50
CA ARG A 41 1.23 21.44 0.40
C ARG A 41 0.82 22.24 1.64
N ALA A 42 -0.39 22.03 2.16
CA ALA A 42 -0.88 22.72 3.35
C ALA A 42 -0.04 22.41 4.61
N ASN A 43 0.50 21.19 4.70
CA ASN A 43 1.30 20.75 5.85
C ASN A 43 2.82 20.86 5.60
N GLY A 44 3.26 21.36 4.44
CA GLY A 44 4.68 21.42 4.08
C GLY A 44 5.37 20.05 4.00
N LEU A 45 4.61 19.01 3.65
CA LEU A 45 5.06 17.63 3.59
C LEU A 45 5.38 17.21 2.15
N TYR A 46 6.37 16.33 2.02
CA TYR A 46 6.72 15.69 0.76
C TYR A 46 6.20 14.26 0.71
N SER A 47 5.83 13.78 -0.48
CA SER A 47 5.38 12.39 -0.69
C SER A 47 6.44 11.37 -0.23
N SER A 48 7.72 11.69 -0.38
CA SER A 48 8.83 10.86 0.12
C SER A 48 8.80 10.66 1.63
N GLN A 49 8.38 11.68 2.40
CA GLN A 49 8.22 11.58 3.85
C GLN A 49 7.07 10.65 4.20
N ILE A 50 5.92 10.76 3.52
CA ILE A 50 4.78 9.85 3.71
C ILE A 50 5.19 8.41 3.41
N VAL A 51 5.85 8.16 2.28
CA VAL A 51 6.33 6.81 1.91
C VAL A 51 7.29 6.26 2.97
N GLN A 52 8.20 7.08 3.47
CA GLN A 52 9.12 6.69 4.53
C GLN A 52 8.37 6.35 5.83
N TRP A 53 7.44 7.20 6.26
CA TRP A 53 6.69 6.99 7.49
C TRP A 53 5.75 5.78 7.41
N ARG A 54 5.16 5.49 6.24
CA ARG A 54 4.43 4.23 6.03
C ARG A 54 5.34 3.02 6.23
N LYS A 55 6.54 3.03 5.64
CA LYS A 55 7.53 1.95 5.87
C LYS A 55 7.90 1.80 7.36
N GLN A 56 8.02 2.91 8.10
CA GLN A 56 8.28 2.90 9.54
C GLN A 56 7.10 2.33 10.32
N ARG A 57 5.86 2.71 9.98
CA ARG A 57 4.63 2.16 10.56
C ARG A 57 4.55 0.66 10.34
N ASP A 58 4.72 0.23 9.10
CA ASP A 58 4.56 -1.17 8.72
C ASP A 58 5.64 -2.05 9.37
N ALA A 59 6.81 -1.48 9.66
CA ALA A 59 7.90 -2.11 10.41
C ALA A 59 7.70 -2.07 11.94
N GLY A 60 6.62 -1.47 12.47
CA GLY A 60 6.39 -1.34 13.92
C GLY A 60 7.34 -0.36 14.61
N MET A 61 7.88 0.62 13.87
CA MET A 61 8.87 1.56 14.43
C MET A 61 8.26 2.63 15.34
N PHE A 62 6.93 2.80 15.30
CA PHE A 62 6.22 3.74 16.17
C PHE A 62 5.72 3.07 17.46
N ASP A 63 5.78 1.74 17.57
CA ASP A 63 5.21 1.00 18.70
C ASP A 63 6.04 1.22 19.97
N GLY A 64 5.34 1.54 21.08
CA GLY A 64 5.96 1.77 22.38
C GLY A 64 6.80 3.06 22.50
N LYS A 65 6.80 3.93 21.48
CA LYS A 65 7.54 5.20 21.49
C LYS A 65 6.78 6.30 22.22
N GLN A 66 7.47 6.98 23.15
CA GLN A 66 6.89 8.14 23.83
C GLN A 66 6.88 9.39 22.94
N PRO A 67 5.96 10.35 23.17
CA PRO A 67 5.99 11.64 22.50
C PRO A 67 7.36 12.34 22.66
N GLY A 68 8.02 12.65 21.55
CA GLY A 68 9.34 13.29 21.54
C GLY A 68 10.53 12.33 21.42
N GLU A 69 10.31 11.01 21.48
CA GLU A 69 11.39 10.04 21.25
C GLU A 69 11.76 9.96 19.76
N ALA A 70 13.04 10.09 19.45
CA ALA A 70 13.53 10.01 18.09
C ALA A 70 13.43 8.59 17.54
N ILE A 71 13.02 8.48 16.28
CA ILE A 71 13.00 7.19 15.58
C ILE A 71 14.41 6.91 15.07
N GLY A 72 15.07 5.96 15.72
CA GLY A 72 16.41 5.49 15.37
C GLY A 72 16.42 4.54 14.17
N LYS A 73 17.53 3.81 14.03
CA LYS A 73 17.64 2.72 13.05
C LYS A 73 16.70 1.57 13.43
N PRO A 74 16.12 0.86 12.44
CA PRO A 74 15.27 -0.29 12.72
C PRO A 74 16.07 -1.38 13.45
N THR A 75 15.43 -2.04 14.42
CA THR A 75 15.96 -3.26 15.03
C THR A 75 15.96 -4.40 14.03
N LYS A 76 16.67 -5.50 14.34
CA LYS A 76 16.64 -6.71 13.49
C LYS A 76 15.21 -7.25 13.34
N GLU A 77 14.44 -7.24 14.41
CA GLU A 77 13.03 -7.66 14.42
C GLU A 77 12.18 -6.77 13.51
N GLN A 78 12.30 -5.44 13.62
CA GLN A 78 11.57 -4.50 12.77
C GLN A 78 11.94 -4.64 11.29
N ALA A 79 13.21 -4.89 11.00
CA ALA A 79 13.67 -5.16 9.64
C ALA A 79 13.08 -6.47 9.09
N GLU A 80 13.00 -7.51 9.91
CA GLU A 80 12.41 -8.79 9.51
C GLU A 80 10.88 -8.68 9.34
N ILE A 81 10.19 -7.95 10.22
CA ILE A 81 8.76 -7.63 10.06
C ILE A 81 8.52 -6.94 8.71
N ALA A 82 9.32 -5.92 8.40
CA ALA A 82 9.20 -5.21 7.13
C ALA A 82 9.46 -6.12 5.92
N ARG A 83 10.43 -7.04 6.03
CA ARG A 83 10.75 -8.02 5.00
C ARG A 83 9.61 -9.03 4.80
N LEU A 84 9.09 -9.59 5.88
CA LEU A 84 8.01 -10.58 5.83
C LEU A 84 6.72 -9.97 5.28
N LYS A 85 6.37 -8.75 5.67
CA LYS A 85 5.20 -8.04 5.11
C LYS A 85 5.32 -7.81 3.60
N ARG A 86 6.53 -7.50 3.09
CA ARG A 86 6.74 -7.37 1.64
C ARG A 86 6.56 -8.71 0.93
N GLN A 87 7.18 -9.77 1.45
CA GLN A 87 7.03 -11.10 0.87
C GLN A 87 5.56 -11.55 0.84
N LEU A 88 4.82 -11.28 1.93
CA LEU A 88 3.40 -11.59 2.00
C LEU A 88 2.61 -10.84 0.91
N ALA A 89 2.80 -9.53 0.78
CA ALA A 89 2.12 -8.74 -0.25
C ALA A 89 2.48 -9.17 -1.68
N ASP A 90 3.72 -9.57 -1.93
CA ASP A 90 4.12 -10.08 -3.25
C ASP A 90 3.44 -11.42 -3.55
N ARG A 91 3.39 -12.32 -2.57
CA ARG A 91 2.70 -13.62 -2.73
C ARG A 91 1.20 -13.48 -2.92
N GLU A 92 0.57 -12.52 -2.24
CA GLU A 92 -0.85 -12.23 -2.45
C GLU A 92 -1.15 -11.76 -3.88
N ARG A 93 -0.28 -10.93 -4.47
CA ARG A 93 -0.42 -10.53 -5.88
C ARG A 93 -0.23 -11.68 -6.87
N ASP A 94 0.73 -12.56 -6.59
CA ASP A 94 0.93 -13.77 -7.39
C ASP A 94 -0.30 -14.68 -7.32
N LEU A 95 -0.89 -14.83 -6.13
CA LEU A 95 -2.14 -15.56 -5.93
C LEU A 95 -3.31 -14.94 -6.69
N GLU A 96 -3.50 -13.62 -6.63
CA GLU A 96 -4.55 -12.92 -7.37
C GLU A 96 -4.40 -13.11 -8.89
N THR A 97 -3.17 -13.02 -9.39
CA THR A 97 -2.85 -13.23 -10.81
C THR A 97 -3.17 -14.66 -11.25
N THR A 98 -2.73 -15.65 -10.47
CA THR A 98 -3.00 -17.07 -10.78
C THR A 98 -4.49 -17.41 -10.72
N GLN A 99 -5.23 -16.86 -9.75
CA GLN A 99 -6.68 -17.02 -9.66
C GLN A 99 -7.40 -16.42 -10.88
N THR A 100 -6.97 -15.25 -11.33
CA THR A 100 -7.50 -14.62 -12.55
C THR A 100 -7.24 -15.49 -13.78
N ALA A 101 -6.04 -16.08 -13.90
CA ALA A 101 -5.73 -16.99 -14.99
C ALA A 101 -6.63 -18.25 -14.96
N LEU A 102 -6.85 -18.84 -13.79
CA LEU A 102 -7.76 -19.98 -13.62
C LEU A 102 -9.19 -19.64 -14.03
N ASP A 103 -9.71 -18.47 -13.66
CA ASP A 103 -11.05 -18.01 -14.04
C ASP A 103 -11.19 -17.86 -15.57
N ILE A 104 -10.20 -17.27 -16.23
CA ILE A 104 -10.18 -17.15 -17.70
C ILE A 104 -10.18 -18.52 -18.36
N MET A 105 -9.33 -19.46 -17.88
CA MET A 105 -9.29 -20.82 -18.41
C MET A 105 -10.61 -21.56 -18.20
N GLY A 106 -11.26 -21.40 -17.04
CA GLY A 106 -12.58 -21.96 -16.77
C GLY A 106 -13.65 -21.44 -17.74
N LYS A 107 -13.67 -20.12 -17.99
CA LYS A 107 -14.58 -19.49 -18.96
C LYS A 107 -14.34 -19.96 -20.39
N ALA A 108 -13.07 -20.11 -20.79
CA ALA A 108 -12.71 -20.64 -22.10
C ALA A 108 -13.18 -22.10 -22.27
N HIS A 109 -12.99 -22.95 -21.25
CA HIS A 109 -13.46 -24.33 -21.27
C HIS A 109 -14.99 -24.42 -21.38
N ALA A 110 -15.72 -23.61 -20.60
CA ALA A 110 -17.17 -23.56 -20.66
C ALA A 110 -17.68 -23.15 -22.06
N LEU A 111 -17.03 -22.16 -22.68
CA LEU A 111 -17.35 -21.74 -24.05
C LEU A 111 -17.13 -22.87 -25.06
N LEU A 112 -16.01 -23.59 -24.96
CA LEU A 112 -15.73 -24.74 -25.84
C LEU A 112 -16.78 -25.84 -25.67
N GLU A 113 -17.23 -26.10 -24.44
CA GLU A 113 -18.29 -27.08 -24.17
C GLU A 113 -19.63 -26.66 -24.80
N GLN A 114 -19.99 -25.38 -24.74
CA GLN A 114 -21.19 -24.85 -25.39
C GLN A 114 -21.12 -24.99 -26.92
N LEU A 115 -19.98 -24.64 -27.51
CA LEU A 115 -19.76 -24.78 -28.96
C LEU A 115 -19.84 -26.24 -29.39
N SER A 116 -19.21 -27.16 -28.64
CA SER A 116 -19.26 -28.60 -28.89
C SER A 116 -20.71 -29.14 -28.89
N LYS A 117 -21.49 -28.83 -27.84
CA LYS A 117 -22.91 -29.22 -27.73
C LYS A 117 -23.77 -28.66 -28.88
N SER A 118 -23.48 -27.44 -29.33
CA SER A 118 -24.19 -26.81 -30.45
C SER A 118 -23.87 -27.47 -31.80
N ALA A 119 -22.64 -27.97 -31.97
CA ALA A 119 -22.22 -28.68 -33.18
C ALA A 119 -22.88 -30.07 -33.28
N ASP A 120 -22.98 -30.82 -32.18
CA ASP A 120 -23.68 -32.11 -32.13
C ASP A 120 -25.19 -31.99 -32.40
N SER A 121 -25.78 -30.82 -32.11
CA SER A 121 -27.21 -30.56 -32.33
C SER A 121 -27.57 -30.28 -33.80
N GLN A 122 -26.57 -30.11 -34.68
CA GLN A 122 -26.75 -29.82 -36.11
C GLN A 122 -26.69 -31.06 -37.00
N ASP A 123 -26.53 -32.27 -36.47
CA ASP A 123 -26.41 -33.49 -37.27
C ASP A 123 -27.80 -33.95 -37.76
N PRO A 124 -28.17 -33.73 -39.04
CA PRO A 124 -29.44 -34.19 -39.55
C PRO A 124 -29.27 -35.67 -39.83
N LYS A 125 -29.77 -36.53 -38.93
CA LYS A 125 -29.90 -37.97 -39.18
C LYS A 125 -30.46 -38.15 -40.59
N ARG A 126 -29.59 -38.67 -41.46
CA ARG A 126 -29.88 -39.02 -42.84
C ARG A 126 -31.14 -39.89 -42.89
N ASN A 127 -32.27 -39.29 -43.25
CA ASN A 127 -33.46 -40.01 -43.68
C ASN A 127 -33.16 -40.61 -45.05
N ASN A 128 -32.64 -41.83 -45.08
CA ASN A 128 -32.67 -42.66 -46.28
C ASN A 128 -34.07 -43.29 -46.37
N HIS A 129 -34.84 -42.88 -47.39
CA HIS A 129 -35.90 -43.69 -48.00
C HIS A 129 -35.29 -44.77 -48.87
#